data_AF-A0A5C8CGE8-F1
#
_entry.id   AF-A0A5C8CGE8-F1
#
_cell.length_a   1.000
_cell.length_b   1.000
_cell.length_c   1.000
_cell.angle_alpha   90.00
_cell.angle_beta   90.00
_cell.angle_gamma   90.00
#
_symmetry.space_group_name_H-M   'P 1'
#
loop_
_entity.id
_entity.type
_entity.pdbx_description
1 polymer ?
#
loop_
_entity_poly.entity_id
_entity_poly.type
_entity_poly.pdbx_seq_one_letter_code
_entity_poly.pdbx_strand_id
1 'polypeptide(L)'
;MKEHDSKKRYLGEFYTPLIFAKKSLEYINKIISIEELKSGNYRIWDMACGKGNLEYYLDKSVYQYLYMSTIDKEDINYCKDKFKNACVFQYDYLNDDIELKDKIFNYKKIPNKLKSDLQNKKLNWLIFINPPYATSQVAGTNSKSKKNVSSSLIRDIMHKNKLGESSRELSAQFMFRINKEFVNSKNIYLAIFSKINYIKANNNQRFRDNVCNYKFVNGFVFSSLNFESTSKAIPFPVSFIIWKIANNYNIKNENILLNILNNNCDKIGKKNYAIVDREKLLNKWIKRVRNSRSFVPLSSAIKVKVSGSDIRDKICDGFLGSLMSCGSDLQKQNLTAIFSAPQASAGSLSITKDNFQKAMIIHAIRRITKVNWLNGSDQFIIPKCDIEGLSEEFKIDCVIWSLFASSNQTVSMNNVFYKDKYYKIENHFYPFDYKEVFSNNNFFDYNNEKRFAFEYLKNKEKIMTKESFDLLNSGKELYNFFYENIEKINLNKYKISLWDCGFWQIRKSLKDIKIGIDILDKIKLNRKTLRENIFKEVWRFIS
;
A
#
# COMPACT_ATOMS: atom_id res chain seq x y z
N MET A 1 28.67 -12.33 -10.09
CA MET A 1 27.35 -12.74 -9.57
C MET A 1 26.90 -13.91 -10.43
N LYS A 2 26.73 -15.12 -9.87
CA LYS A 2 26.45 -16.33 -10.68
C LYS A 2 25.07 -16.21 -11.34
N GLU A 3 24.94 -16.69 -12.57
CA GLU A 3 23.71 -16.66 -13.37
C GLU A 3 22.54 -17.43 -12.71
N HIS A 4 22.87 -18.42 -11.88
CA HIS A 4 21.90 -19.12 -11.05
C HIS A 4 21.27 -18.23 -9.96
N ASP A 5 22.06 -17.37 -9.31
CA ASP A 5 21.56 -16.45 -8.27
C ASP A 5 20.67 -15.35 -8.86
N SER A 6 20.92 -14.94 -10.12
CA SER A 6 20.06 -13.98 -10.81
C SER A 6 18.70 -14.60 -11.20
N LYS A 7 18.66 -15.88 -11.58
CA LYS A 7 17.42 -16.62 -11.86
C LYS A 7 16.57 -16.84 -10.60
N LYS A 8 17.17 -17.24 -9.47
CA LYS A 8 16.43 -17.40 -8.19
C LYS A 8 15.86 -16.07 -7.68
N ARG A 9 16.61 -14.97 -7.81
CA ARG A 9 16.10 -13.61 -7.54
C ARG A 9 14.98 -13.20 -8.50
N TYR A 10 15.06 -13.60 -9.77
CA TYR A 10 14.02 -13.34 -10.76
C TYR A 10 12.70 -14.04 -10.42
N LEU A 11 12.77 -15.29 -9.92
CA LEU A 11 11.63 -16.08 -9.46
C LEU A 11 11.12 -15.69 -8.06
N GLY A 12 11.86 -14.84 -7.34
CA GLY A 12 11.50 -14.38 -5.99
C GLY A 12 11.63 -15.46 -4.93
N GLU A 13 12.60 -16.37 -5.11
CA GLU A 13 13.00 -17.36 -4.12
C GLU A 13 13.89 -16.70 -3.06
N PHE A 14 13.49 -16.78 -1.79
CA PHE A 14 14.23 -16.22 -0.66
C PHE A 14 14.47 -17.34 0.36
N TYR A 15 15.72 -17.75 0.55
CA TYR A 15 16.06 -18.71 1.59
C TYR A 15 15.75 -18.12 2.97
N THR A 16 14.98 -18.84 3.78
CA THR A 16 14.71 -18.43 5.16
C THR A 16 16.02 -18.42 5.95
N PRO A 17 16.39 -17.31 6.61
CA PRO A 17 17.59 -17.30 7.44
C PRO A 17 17.41 -18.29 8.61
N LEU A 18 18.45 -19.08 8.88
CA LEU A 18 18.40 -20.18 9.85
C LEU A 18 17.95 -19.73 11.25
N ILE A 19 18.32 -18.52 11.68
CA ILE A 19 17.90 -17.98 12.98
C ILE A 19 16.37 -17.81 13.09
N PHE A 20 15.71 -17.40 12.00
CA PHE A 20 14.25 -17.28 11.96
C PHE A 20 13.58 -18.63 11.79
N ALA A 21 14.19 -19.57 11.05
CA ALA A 21 13.72 -20.96 10.96
C ALA A 21 13.72 -21.65 12.34
N LYS A 22 14.81 -21.52 13.09
CA LYS A 22 14.89 -21.99 14.49
C LYS A 22 13.81 -21.32 15.35
N LYS A 23 13.65 -19.99 15.21
CA LYS A 23 12.64 -19.24 15.96
C LYS A 23 11.21 -19.69 15.64
N SER A 24 10.89 -20.00 14.39
CA SER A 24 9.57 -20.54 14.03
C SER A 24 9.27 -21.89 14.69
N LEU A 25 10.27 -22.76 14.84
CA LEU A 25 10.09 -24.03 15.55
C LEU A 25 9.78 -23.81 17.04
N GLU A 26 10.39 -22.82 17.69
CA GLU A 26 10.02 -22.46 19.08
C GLU A 26 8.54 -22.03 19.20
N TYR A 27 7.99 -21.39 18.16
CA TYR A 27 6.57 -21.02 18.14
C TYR A 27 5.67 -22.21 17.84
N ILE A 28 6.09 -23.11 16.94
CA ILE A 28 5.38 -24.36 16.62
C ILE A 28 5.34 -25.27 17.86
N ASN A 29 6.46 -25.44 18.56
CA ASN A 29 6.60 -26.33 19.71
C ASN A 29 5.75 -25.92 20.93
N LYS A 30 5.25 -24.67 20.97
CA LYS A 30 4.27 -24.22 21.96
C LYS A 30 2.85 -24.70 21.67
N ILE A 31 2.60 -25.16 20.45
CA ILE A 31 1.28 -25.59 19.96
C ILE A 31 1.25 -27.09 19.72
N ILE A 32 2.31 -27.64 19.13
CA ILE A 32 2.49 -29.07 18.86
C ILE A 32 3.82 -29.46 19.48
N SER A 33 3.83 -30.25 20.55
CA SER A 33 5.08 -30.65 21.19
C SER A 33 5.92 -31.53 20.26
N ILE A 34 7.22 -31.61 20.56
CA ILE A 34 8.14 -32.47 19.79
C ILE A 34 7.72 -33.94 19.93
N GLU A 35 7.25 -34.35 21.10
CA GLU A 35 6.74 -35.69 21.38
C GLU A 35 5.52 -36.03 20.50
N GLU A 36 4.63 -35.05 20.30
CA GLU A 36 3.45 -35.22 19.44
C GLU A 36 3.83 -35.28 17.94
N LEU A 37 4.91 -34.62 17.53
CA LEU A 37 5.48 -34.81 16.19
C LEU A 37 6.14 -36.19 16.05
N LYS A 38 6.80 -36.69 17.10
CA LYS A 38 7.46 -38.01 17.14
C LYS A 38 6.47 -39.18 17.16
N SER A 39 5.27 -38.99 17.70
CA SER A 39 4.23 -40.04 17.76
C SER A 39 3.75 -40.49 16.39
N GLY A 40 3.94 -39.68 15.34
CA GLY A 40 3.42 -39.95 14.00
C GLY A 40 1.95 -39.59 13.83
N ASN A 41 1.34 -38.88 14.79
CA ASN A 41 -0.01 -38.32 14.65
C ASN A 41 -0.06 -37.18 13.63
N TYR A 42 1.06 -36.48 13.43
CA TYR A 42 1.20 -35.41 12.45
C TYR A 42 2.02 -35.85 11.24
N ARG A 43 1.69 -35.27 10.08
CA ARG A 43 2.60 -35.16 8.95
C ARG A 43 3.04 -33.72 8.79
N ILE A 44 4.31 -33.55 8.42
CA ILE A 44 4.88 -32.24 8.11
C ILE A 44 5.08 -32.15 6.61
N TRP A 45 4.65 -31.07 5.98
CA TRP A 45 4.90 -30.85 4.56
C TRP A 45 5.35 -29.43 4.27
N ASP A 46 6.54 -29.30 3.67
CA ASP A 46 6.99 -28.10 2.99
C ASP A 46 6.94 -28.32 1.47
N MET A 47 6.01 -27.62 0.81
CA MET A 47 5.81 -27.72 -0.64
C MET A 47 6.75 -26.85 -1.47
N ALA A 48 7.59 -26.03 -0.81
CA ALA A 48 8.56 -25.14 -1.43
C ALA A 48 9.87 -25.12 -0.63
N CYS A 49 10.39 -26.30 -0.29
CA CYS A 49 11.45 -26.45 0.73
C CYS A 49 12.80 -25.82 0.35
N GLY A 50 13.05 -25.61 -0.94
CA GLY A 50 14.39 -25.26 -1.43
C GLY A 50 15.42 -26.24 -0.87
N LYS A 51 16.45 -25.73 -0.20
CA LYS A 51 17.51 -26.53 0.45
C LYS A 51 17.16 -27.03 1.86
N GLY A 52 15.93 -26.84 2.32
CA GLY A 52 15.46 -27.35 3.62
C GLY A 52 15.86 -26.50 4.83
N ASN A 53 15.98 -25.18 4.67
CA ASN A 53 16.37 -24.30 5.78
C ASN A 53 15.37 -24.30 6.93
N LEU A 54 14.07 -24.48 6.64
CA LEU A 54 13.02 -24.56 7.65
C LEU A 54 13.18 -25.85 8.49
N GLU A 55 13.52 -26.95 7.82
CA GLU A 55 13.63 -28.28 8.38
C GLU A 55 14.95 -28.52 9.10
N TYR A 56 15.96 -27.67 8.89
CA TYR A 56 17.33 -27.86 9.36
C TYR A 56 17.44 -28.19 10.87
N TYR A 57 16.57 -27.59 11.69
CA TYR A 57 16.55 -27.79 13.14
C TYR A 57 15.44 -28.73 13.64
N LEU A 58 14.68 -29.37 12.75
CA LEU A 58 13.73 -30.42 13.15
C LEU A 58 14.48 -31.63 13.69
N ASP A 59 13.91 -32.28 14.70
CA ASP A 59 14.43 -33.53 15.25
C ASP A 59 14.41 -34.63 14.17
N LYS A 60 15.55 -35.31 13.98
CA LYS A 60 15.73 -36.31 12.93
C LYS A 60 14.74 -37.48 13.01
N SER A 61 14.26 -37.82 14.21
CA SER A 61 13.25 -38.87 14.40
C SER A 61 11.90 -38.53 13.76
N VAL A 62 11.65 -37.24 13.47
CA VAL A 62 10.44 -36.76 12.79
C VAL A 62 10.56 -36.88 11.27
N TYR A 63 11.76 -37.09 10.71
CA TYR A 63 11.98 -37.09 9.26
C TYR A 63 11.15 -38.18 8.55
N GLN A 64 10.88 -39.32 9.19
CA GLN A 64 9.99 -40.34 8.63
C GLN A 64 8.53 -39.86 8.38
N TYR A 65 8.12 -38.75 8.97
CA TYR A 65 6.80 -38.11 8.80
C TYR A 65 6.86 -36.80 7.99
N LEU A 66 8.04 -36.50 7.44
CA LEU A 66 8.33 -35.26 6.73
C LEU A 66 8.26 -35.46 5.20
N TYR A 67 7.48 -34.60 4.56
CA TYR A 67 7.41 -34.45 3.11
C TYR A 67 8.08 -33.14 2.71
N MET A 68 8.99 -33.20 1.75
CA MET A 68 9.70 -32.02 1.23
C MET A 68 9.65 -32.03 -0.29
N SER A 69 9.19 -30.93 -0.88
CA SER A 69 9.20 -30.79 -2.33
C SER A 69 9.64 -29.41 -2.78
N THR A 70 10.29 -29.39 -3.94
CA THR A 70 10.69 -28.18 -4.65
C THR A 70 10.74 -28.46 -6.15
N ILE A 71 10.69 -27.42 -6.97
CA ILE A 71 10.83 -27.51 -8.43
C ILE A 71 12.28 -27.75 -8.87
N ASP A 72 13.26 -27.39 -8.04
CA ASP A 72 14.69 -27.43 -8.36
C ASP A 72 15.30 -28.81 -8.05
N LYS A 73 15.86 -29.46 -9.07
CA LYS A 73 16.44 -30.80 -8.95
C LYS A 73 17.72 -30.83 -8.11
N GLU A 74 18.52 -29.76 -8.12
CA GLU A 74 19.74 -29.68 -7.30
C GLU A 74 19.39 -29.59 -5.82
N ASP A 75 18.38 -28.78 -5.50
CA ASP A 75 17.86 -28.65 -4.15
C ASP A 75 17.29 -30.02 -3.65
N ILE A 76 16.62 -30.79 -4.52
CA ILE A 76 16.16 -32.17 -4.19
C ILE A 76 17.33 -33.11 -3.88
N ASN A 77 18.39 -33.08 -4.68
CA ASN A 77 19.56 -33.93 -4.44
C ASN A 77 20.24 -33.59 -3.11
N TYR A 78 20.38 -32.30 -2.81
CA TYR A 78 20.89 -31.83 -1.52
C TYR A 78 20.01 -32.29 -0.35
N CYS A 79 18.69 -32.13 -0.46
CA CYS A 79 17.76 -32.51 0.60
C CYS A 79 17.73 -34.02 0.85
N LYS A 80 17.86 -34.86 -0.19
CA LYS A 80 17.93 -36.33 -0.02
C LYS A 80 19.12 -36.78 0.81
N ASP A 81 20.28 -36.14 0.63
CA ASP A 81 21.48 -36.46 1.42
C ASP A 81 21.33 -35.95 2.86
N LYS A 82 20.83 -34.73 3.03
CA LYS A 82 20.77 -34.06 4.34
C LYS A 82 19.66 -34.57 5.25
N PHE A 83 18.47 -34.84 4.70
CA PHE A 83 17.26 -35.21 5.43
C PHE A 83 16.91 -36.69 5.24
N LYS A 84 17.84 -37.58 5.66
CA LYS A 84 17.67 -39.04 5.54
C LYS A 84 16.36 -39.49 6.20
N ASN A 85 15.62 -40.38 5.54
CA ASN A 85 14.28 -40.86 5.91
C ASN A 85 13.11 -39.90 5.63
N ALA A 86 13.36 -38.64 5.24
CA ALA A 86 12.31 -37.78 4.71
C ALA A 86 11.88 -38.20 3.30
N CYS A 87 10.61 -37.98 2.98
CA CYS A 87 10.10 -38.18 1.64
C CYS A 87 10.35 -36.92 0.81
N VAL A 88 11.48 -36.91 0.09
CA VAL A 88 11.96 -35.78 -0.71
C VAL A 88 11.71 -36.05 -2.21
N PHE A 89 10.95 -35.18 -2.88
CA PHE A 89 10.56 -35.37 -4.29
C PHE A 89 10.40 -34.05 -5.07
N GLN A 90 10.74 -34.07 -6.36
CA GLN A 90 10.60 -32.90 -7.22
C GLN A 90 9.13 -32.68 -7.59
N TYR A 91 8.61 -31.48 -7.32
CA TYR A 91 7.19 -31.17 -7.54
C TYR A 91 6.95 -29.66 -7.72
N ASP A 92 6.19 -29.31 -8.74
CA ASP A 92 5.63 -27.98 -8.94
C ASP A 92 4.23 -27.92 -8.34
N TYR A 93 4.15 -27.48 -7.08
CA TYR A 93 2.91 -27.42 -6.32
C TYR A 93 1.82 -26.55 -6.96
N LEU A 94 2.12 -25.70 -7.95
CA LEU A 94 1.12 -24.85 -8.59
C LEU A 94 0.66 -25.36 -9.96
N ASN A 95 1.34 -26.37 -10.52
CA ASN A 95 1.04 -26.91 -11.86
C ASN A 95 0.89 -28.44 -11.88
N ASP A 96 1.62 -29.18 -11.07
CA ASP A 96 1.53 -30.64 -11.05
C ASP A 96 0.25 -31.13 -10.37
N ASP A 97 -0.29 -32.23 -10.90
CA ASP A 97 -1.53 -32.90 -10.49
C ASP A 97 -2.79 -32.03 -10.49
N ILE A 98 -2.79 -30.92 -11.23
CA ILE A 98 -3.95 -30.03 -11.36
C ILE A 98 -4.78 -30.41 -12.61
N GLU A 99 -6.08 -30.60 -12.41
CA GLU A 99 -7.07 -30.74 -13.49
C GLU A 99 -8.01 -29.53 -13.52
N LEU A 100 -8.28 -29.00 -14.71
CA LEU A 100 -9.12 -27.81 -14.92
C LEU A 100 -10.64 -28.14 -14.99
N LYS A 101 -11.03 -29.34 -14.57
CA LYS A 101 -12.40 -29.90 -14.59
C LYS A 101 -12.95 -30.11 -13.17
N ASP A 102 -14.03 -30.88 -13.00
CA ASP A 102 -14.79 -31.01 -11.74
C ASP A 102 -13.99 -31.52 -10.54
N LYS A 103 -12.96 -32.34 -10.78
CA LYS A 103 -11.95 -32.70 -9.77
C LYS A 103 -10.70 -31.84 -10.00
N ILE A 104 -10.31 -31.05 -9.01
CA ILE A 104 -9.16 -30.14 -9.13
C ILE A 104 -7.82 -30.90 -9.05
N PHE A 105 -7.76 -32.02 -8.31
CA PHE A 105 -6.52 -32.75 -8.02
C PHE A 105 -6.60 -34.23 -8.44
N ASN A 106 -5.60 -34.73 -9.17
CA ASN A 106 -5.55 -36.14 -9.61
C ASN A 106 -4.43 -36.98 -8.95
N TYR A 107 -3.51 -36.34 -8.22
CA TYR A 107 -2.46 -36.97 -7.41
C TYR A 107 -1.70 -38.11 -8.15
N LYS A 108 -1.21 -37.83 -9.36
CA LYS A 108 -0.46 -38.78 -10.19
C LYS A 108 1.05 -38.72 -9.93
N LYS A 109 1.60 -37.54 -9.66
CA LYS A 109 3.04 -37.30 -9.54
C LYS A 109 3.54 -37.32 -8.09
N ILE A 110 2.68 -37.01 -7.11
CA ILE A 110 3.07 -37.15 -5.69
C ILE A 110 3.41 -38.61 -5.31
N PRO A 111 4.30 -38.84 -4.33
CA PRO A 111 4.61 -40.19 -3.85
C PRO A 111 3.39 -40.93 -3.28
N ASN A 112 3.33 -42.25 -3.48
CA ASN A 112 2.23 -43.10 -2.99
C ASN A 112 2.01 -42.96 -1.47
N LYS A 113 3.09 -42.84 -0.69
CA LYS A 113 3.00 -42.63 0.77
C LYS A 113 2.24 -41.34 1.10
N LEU A 114 2.59 -40.24 0.44
CA LEU A 114 1.92 -38.94 0.60
C LEU A 114 0.45 -39.03 0.17
N LYS A 115 0.18 -39.69 -0.95
CA LYS A 115 -1.19 -39.91 -1.45
C LYS A 115 -2.05 -40.66 -0.43
N SER A 116 -1.52 -41.73 0.16
CA SER A 116 -2.21 -42.51 1.21
C SER A 116 -2.43 -41.69 2.47
N ASP A 117 -1.42 -40.92 2.91
CA ASP A 117 -1.53 -40.07 4.09
C ASP A 117 -2.55 -38.93 3.90
N LEU A 118 -2.64 -38.32 2.72
CA LEU A 118 -3.65 -37.30 2.39
C LEU A 118 -5.09 -37.84 2.45
N GLN A 119 -5.27 -39.14 2.17
CA GLN A 119 -6.57 -39.81 2.26
C GLN A 119 -6.91 -40.25 3.71
N ASN A 120 -5.92 -40.30 4.60
CA ASN A 120 -6.10 -40.73 5.98
C ASN A 120 -6.66 -39.60 6.86
N LYS A 121 -7.97 -39.63 7.09
CA LYS A 121 -8.68 -38.63 7.91
C LYS A 121 -8.30 -38.61 9.40
N LYS A 122 -7.53 -39.60 9.89
CA LYS A 122 -7.06 -39.64 11.28
C LYS A 122 -5.78 -38.81 11.48
N LEU A 123 -5.02 -38.55 10.42
CA LEU A 123 -3.78 -37.79 10.51
C LEU A 123 -4.06 -36.30 10.62
N ASN A 124 -3.26 -35.65 11.46
CA ASN A 124 -3.19 -34.19 11.55
C ASN A 124 -2.06 -33.68 10.65
N TRP A 125 -2.09 -32.41 10.28
CA TRP A 125 -1.12 -31.82 9.34
C TRP A 125 -0.51 -30.54 9.88
N LEU A 126 0.82 -30.46 9.81
CA LEU A 126 1.59 -29.23 9.97
C LEU A 126 2.17 -28.85 8.60
N ILE A 127 1.56 -27.87 7.96
CA ILE A 127 2.10 -27.28 6.75
C ILE A 127 3.08 -26.19 7.16
N PHE A 128 4.38 -26.48 7.10
CA PHE A 128 5.45 -25.57 7.49
C PHE A 128 6.17 -25.10 6.24
N ILE A 129 5.98 -23.85 5.84
CA ILE A 129 6.32 -23.42 4.47
C ILE A 129 6.76 -21.96 4.38
N ASN A 130 7.67 -21.68 3.45
CA ASN A 130 8.03 -20.33 3.01
C ASN A 130 7.85 -20.22 1.48
N PRO A 131 6.63 -19.96 0.98
CA PRO A 131 6.38 -19.88 -0.46
C PRO A 131 7.14 -18.71 -1.11
N PRO A 132 7.41 -18.76 -2.42
CA PRO A 132 8.03 -17.65 -3.14
C PRO A 132 7.22 -16.35 -3.05
N TYR A 133 7.93 -15.20 -3.00
CA TYR A 133 7.33 -13.88 -2.76
C TYR A 133 7.02 -13.07 -4.03
N ALA A 134 7.23 -13.67 -5.22
CA ALA A 134 7.05 -12.98 -6.48
C ALA A 134 5.59 -12.65 -6.78
N THR A 135 5.41 -11.53 -7.50
CA THR A 135 4.12 -11.05 -7.96
C THR A 135 4.25 -10.65 -9.43
N SER A 136 3.32 -11.07 -10.29
CA SER A 136 3.24 -10.52 -11.65
C SER A 136 2.69 -9.09 -11.57
N GLN A 137 3.55 -8.09 -11.73
CA GLN A 137 3.14 -6.68 -11.84
C GLN A 137 3.35 -6.17 -13.27
N VAL A 138 2.37 -5.40 -13.76
CA VAL A 138 2.45 -4.62 -15.00
C VAL A 138 2.42 -3.15 -14.61
N ALA A 139 3.54 -2.59 -14.15
CA ALA A 139 3.62 -1.16 -13.82
C ALA A 139 4.93 -0.56 -14.35
N GLY A 140 4.81 0.45 -15.21
CA GLY A 140 5.92 1.23 -15.77
C GLY A 140 6.21 0.97 -17.25
N THR A 141 6.71 2.01 -17.94
CA THR A 141 6.99 2.06 -19.39
C THR A 141 8.03 1.03 -19.90
N ASN A 142 8.67 0.26 -19.01
CA ASN A 142 9.56 -0.87 -19.34
C ASN A 142 8.96 -2.24 -18.92
N SER A 143 7.69 -2.47 -19.23
CA SER A 143 6.86 -3.59 -18.76
C SER A 143 7.05 -4.93 -19.51
N LYS A 144 8.29 -5.31 -19.85
CA LYS A 144 8.56 -6.65 -20.43
C LYS A 144 9.03 -7.70 -19.42
N SER A 145 9.56 -7.31 -18.25
CA SER A 145 10.38 -8.24 -17.45
C SER A 145 9.66 -9.11 -16.41
N LYS A 146 8.38 -8.90 -16.03
CA LYS A 146 7.72 -9.66 -14.93
C LYS A 146 6.29 -10.18 -15.22
N LYS A 147 5.86 -10.22 -16.49
CA LYS A 147 4.46 -10.52 -16.84
C LYS A 147 4.00 -11.94 -16.48
N ASN A 148 4.91 -12.91 -16.38
CA ASN A 148 4.56 -14.34 -16.28
C ASN A 148 5.12 -15.07 -15.04
N VAL A 149 5.83 -14.38 -14.14
CA VAL A 149 6.51 -15.04 -12.99
C VAL A 149 5.54 -15.77 -12.05
N SER A 150 4.26 -15.37 -12.04
CA SER A 150 3.21 -16.04 -11.27
C SER A 150 2.10 -16.67 -12.13
N SER A 151 2.40 -17.03 -13.38
CA SER A 151 1.47 -17.82 -14.21
C SER A 151 1.49 -19.28 -13.78
N SER A 152 0.32 -19.88 -13.53
CA SER A 152 0.17 -21.29 -13.15
C SER A 152 -1.25 -21.79 -13.40
N LEU A 153 -1.46 -23.10 -13.39
CA LEU A 153 -2.80 -23.70 -13.48
C LEU A 153 -3.68 -23.31 -12.28
N ILE A 154 -3.11 -23.22 -11.07
CA ILE A 154 -3.82 -22.71 -9.90
C ILE A 154 -4.28 -21.27 -10.10
N ARG A 155 -3.44 -20.40 -10.67
CA ARG A 155 -3.82 -19.02 -10.97
C ARG A 155 -5.03 -18.98 -11.92
N ASP A 156 -5.06 -19.83 -12.94
CA ASP A 156 -6.19 -19.88 -13.88
C ASP A 156 -7.49 -20.29 -13.18
N ILE A 157 -7.42 -21.24 -12.25
CA ILE A 157 -8.55 -21.61 -11.39
C ILE A 157 -8.96 -20.42 -10.50
N MET A 158 -8.03 -19.71 -9.88
CA MET A 158 -8.34 -18.54 -9.05
C MET A 158 -9.00 -17.41 -9.87
N HIS A 159 -8.59 -17.21 -11.14
CA HIS A 159 -9.24 -16.26 -12.05
C HIS A 159 -10.68 -16.66 -12.37
N LYS A 160 -10.92 -17.94 -12.68
CA LYS A 160 -12.28 -18.48 -12.88
C LYS A 160 -13.16 -18.28 -11.64
N ASN A 161 -12.59 -18.40 -10.45
CA ASN A 161 -13.25 -18.12 -9.17
C ASN A 161 -13.36 -16.62 -8.82
N LYS A 162 -13.02 -15.71 -9.75
CA LYS A 162 -13.11 -14.24 -9.57
C LYS A 162 -12.33 -13.71 -8.36
N LEU A 163 -11.25 -14.40 -7.96
CA LEU A 163 -10.40 -14.01 -6.83
C LEU A 163 -9.46 -12.85 -7.14
N GLY A 164 -9.46 -12.37 -8.39
CA GLY A 164 -8.92 -11.06 -8.76
C GLY A 164 -7.40 -10.99 -8.68
N GLU A 165 -6.87 -9.90 -8.12
CA GLU A 165 -5.43 -9.62 -8.12
C GLU A 165 -4.60 -10.50 -7.18
N SER A 166 -5.21 -11.09 -6.16
CA SER A 166 -4.51 -12.03 -5.24
C SER A 166 -3.91 -13.20 -6.01
N SER A 167 -4.57 -13.65 -7.09
CA SER A 167 -4.09 -14.72 -7.98
C SER A 167 -2.73 -14.40 -8.63
N ARG A 168 -2.28 -13.14 -8.61
CA ARG A 168 -0.97 -12.74 -9.13
C ARG A 168 0.14 -12.90 -8.08
N GLU A 169 -0.17 -13.19 -6.82
CA GLU A 169 0.79 -13.44 -5.74
C GLU A 169 1.00 -14.96 -5.57
N LEU A 170 2.23 -15.45 -5.69
CA LEU A 170 2.51 -16.89 -5.59
C LEU A 170 2.11 -17.47 -4.23
N SER A 171 2.42 -16.79 -3.13
CA SER A 171 2.02 -17.22 -1.78
C SER A 171 0.49 -17.39 -1.66
N ALA A 172 -0.31 -16.54 -2.30
CA ALA A 172 -1.77 -16.67 -2.30
C ALA A 172 -2.24 -17.89 -3.12
N GLN A 173 -1.53 -18.24 -4.20
CA GLN A 173 -1.81 -19.47 -4.98
C GLN A 173 -1.51 -20.73 -4.15
N PHE A 174 -0.38 -20.76 -3.43
CA PHE A 174 -0.08 -21.86 -2.49
C PHE A 174 -1.18 -21.99 -1.43
N MET A 175 -1.53 -20.89 -0.77
CA MET A 175 -2.59 -20.86 0.24
C MET A 175 -3.95 -21.30 -0.33
N PHE A 176 -4.28 -20.92 -1.56
CA PHE A 176 -5.49 -21.39 -2.23
C PHE A 176 -5.50 -22.91 -2.40
N ARG A 177 -4.43 -23.49 -2.96
CA ARG A 177 -4.32 -24.93 -3.14
C ARG A 177 -4.38 -25.67 -1.81
N ILE A 178 -3.63 -25.21 -0.80
CA ILE A 178 -3.64 -25.81 0.55
C ILE A 178 -5.06 -25.83 1.13
N ASN A 179 -5.82 -24.72 1.08
CA ASN A 179 -7.19 -24.73 1.59
C ASN A 179 -8.10 -25.71 0.86
N LYS A 180 -7.93 -25.89 -0.46
CA LYS A 180 -8.73 -26.83 -1.25
C LYS A 180 -8.33 -28.29 -0.97
N GLU A 181 -7.04 -28.57 -0.87
CA GLU A 181 -6.48 -29.91 -0.65
C GLU A 181 -6.83 -30.43 0.75
N PHE A 182 -6.82 -29.56 1.75
CA PHE A 182 -7.02 -29.91 3.15
C PHE A 182 -8.42 -29.61 3.70
N VAL A 183 -9.39 -29.23 2.86
CA VAL A 183 -10.75 -28.85 3.30
C VAL A 183 -11.46 -29.95 4.11
N ASN A 184 -11.15 -31.22 3.87
CA ASN A 184 -11.78 -32.35 4.56
C ASN A 184 -10.89 -32.99 5.65
N SER A 185 -9.71 -32.42 5.90
CA SER A 185 -8.75 -32.97 6.85
C SER A 185 -9.02 -32.46 8.27
N LYS A 186 -8.64 -33.26 9.27
CA LYS A 186 -8.78 -32.91 10.69
C LYS A 186 -7.51 -32.20 11.16
N ASN A 187 -7.66 -31.14 11.95
CA ASN A 187 -6.57 -30.37 12.58
C ASN A 187 -5.38 -30.07 11.65
N ILE A 188 -5.54 -29.05 10.81
CA ILE A 188 -4.45 -28.55 9.96
C ILE A 188 -3.92 -27.24 10.53
N TYR A 189 -2.61 -27.21 10.80
CA TYR A 189 -1.88 -25.99 11.11
C TYR A 189 -1.09 -25.55 9.89
N LEU A 190 -1.33 -24.33 9.43
CA LEU A 190 -0.54 -23.66 8.40
C LEU A 190 0.43 -22.69 9.08
N ALA A 191 1.68 -23.11 9.23
CA ALA A 191 2.80 -22.35 9.73
C ALA A 191 3.58 -21.73 8.55
N ILE A 192 3.23 -20.50 8.18
CA ILE A 192 3.65 -19.88 6.92
C ILE A 192 4.51 -18.64 7.12
N PHE A 193 5.67 -18.60 6.45
CA PHE A 193 6.39 -17.37 6.16
C PHE A 193 5.79 -16.69 4.92
N SER A 194 5.44 -15.41 5.02
CA SER A 194 4.85 -14.68 3.89
C SER A 194 4.89 -13.16 4.08
N LYS A 195 4.63 -12.42 2.98
CA LYS A 195 4.17 -11.03 3.07
C LYS A 195 2.76 -11.01 3.67
N ILE A 196 2.46 -9.97 4.43
CA ILE A 196 1.15 -9.75 5.05
C ILE A 196 0.06 -9.21 4.09
N ASN A 197 0.32 -9.19 2.78
CA ASN A 197 -0.62 -8.65 1.79
C ASN A 197 -1.97 -9.36 1.78
N TYR A 198 -2.02 -10.68 1.99
CA TYR A 198 -3.31 -11.39 2.04
C TYR A 198 -4.19 -10.90 3.21
N ILE A 199 -3.58 -10.44 4.30
CA ILE A 199 -4.27 -9.83 5.46
C ILE A 199 -4.68 -8.39 5.14
N LYS A 200 -3.74 -7.56 4.67
CA LYS A 200 -3.90 -6.10 4.65
C LYS A 200 -4.29 -5.48 3.31
N ALA A 201 -3.95 -6.11 2.18
CA ALA A 201 -4.20 -5.51 0.87
C ALA A 201 -5.70 -5.47 0.57
N ASN A 202 -6.20 -4.31 0.16
CA ASN A 202 -7.59 -4.10 -0.25
C ASN A 202 -8.03 -5.09 -1.35
N ASN A 203 -7.18 -5.27 -2.36
CA ASN A 203 -7.50 -6.11 -3.53
C ASN A 203 -7.57 -7.61 -3.19
N ASN A 204 -7.13 -7.99 -1.99
CA ASN A 204 -7.20 -9.36 -1.47
C ASN A 204 -8.46 -9.63 -0.62
N GLN A 205 -9.42 -8.69 -0.52
CA GLN A 205 -10.64 -8.94 0.26
C GLN A 205 -11.41 -10.18 -0.22
N ARG A 206 -11.64 -10.33 -1.52
CA ARG A 206 -12.32 -11.54 -2.05
C ARG A 206 -11.56 -12.82 -1.73
N PHE A 207 -10.23 -12.77 -1.70
CA PHE A 207 -9.41 -13.92 -1.30
C PHE A 207 -9.62 -14.24 0.18
N ARG A 208 -9.59 -13.24 1.06
CA ARG A 208 -9.90 -13.42 2.49
C ARG A 208 -11.29 -14.01 2.69
N ASP A 209 -12.28 -13.49 1.96
CA ASP A 209 -13.69 -13.85 2.12
C ASP A 209 -13.98 -15.30 1.71
N ASN A 210 -13.29 -15.80 0.67
CA ASN A 210 -13.61 -17.09 0.05
C ASN A 210 -12.57 -18.19 0.25
N VAL A 211 -11.39 -17.87 0.77
CA VAL A 211 -10.25 -18.82 0.86
C VAL A 211 -9.69 -18.90 2.27
N CYS A 212 -9.55 -17.78 2.98
CA CYS A 212 -8.85 -17.72 4.27
C CYS A 212 -9.74 -18.18 5.44
N ASN A 213 -10.00 -19.47 5.54
CA ASN A 213 -10.71 -20.09 6.66
C ASN A 213 -9.77 -20.33 7.85
N TYR A 214 -9.16 -19.25 8.36
CA TYR A 214 -8.03 -19.32 9.27
C TYR A 214 -8.33 -18.73 10.63
N LYS A 215 -8.03 -19.50 11.68
CA LYS A 215 -7.97 -19.02 13.07
C LYS A 215 -6.53 -18.68 13.45
N PHE A 216 -6.29 -17.48 13.98
CA PHE A 216 -4.95 -17.09 14.40
C PHE A 216 -4.53 -17.90 15.63
N VAL A 217 -3.32 -18.45 15.61
CA VAL A 217 -2.77 -19.20 16.76
C VAL A 217 -1.63 -18.41 17.38
N ASN A 218 -0.58 -18.12 16.61
CA ASN A 218 0.58 -17.38 17.09
C ASN A 218 1.43 -16.89 15.91
N GLY A 219 2.37 -15.99 16.15
CA GLY A 219 3.32 -15.59 15.12
C GLY A 219 4.21 -14.41 15.49
N PHE A 220 5.07 -14.06 14.55
CA PHE A 220 5.96 -12.91 14.64
C PHE A 220 6.17 -12.23 13.29
N VAL A 221 6.68 -11.01 13.32
CA VAL A 221 7.03 -10.21 12.16
C VAL A 221 8.45 -9.66 12.30
N PHE A 222 9.18 -9.63 11.20
CA PHE A 222 10.54 -9.10 11.11
C PHE A 222 10.75 -8.39 9.77
N SER A 223 11.84 -7.63 9.69
CA SER A 223 12.16 -6.86 8.48
C SER A 223 12.72 -7.77 7.39
N SER A 224 12.29 -7.57 6.14
CA SER A 224 12.81 -8.28 4.99
C SER A 224 14.31 -8.14 4.80
N LEU A 225 14.96 -7.12 5.40
CA LEU A 225 16.43 -6.92 5.37
C LEU A 225 17.23 -8.14 5.86
N ASN A 226 16.60 -9.03 6.61
CA ASN A 226 17.23 -10.25 7.09
C ASN A 226 17.41 -11.31 5.98
N PHE A 227 16.74 -11.17 4.84
CA PHE A 227 16.93 -12.05 3.69
C PHE A 227 18.09 -11.53 2.82
N GLU A 228 19.07 -12.40 2.55
CA GLU A 228 20.30 -12.09 1.80
C GLU A 228 20.05 -11.49 0.40
N SER A 229 18.91 -11.81 -0.22
CA SER A 229 18.58 -11.41 -1.60
C SER A 229 17.58 -10.24 -1.71
N THR A 230 17.19 -9.59 -0.62
CA THR A 230 16.25 -8.45 -0.67
C THR A 230 16.96 -7.11 -0.92
N SER A 231 16.31 -6.25 -1.72
CA SER A 231 16.79 -4.87 -1.88
C SER A 231 16.74 -4.14 -0.54
N LYS A 232 17.89 -3.61 -0.11
CA LYS A 232 18.00 -2.82 1.12
C LYS A 232 17.25 -1.48 1.06
N ALA A 233 16.81 -1.05 -0.13
CA ALA A 233 16.26 0.28 -0.35
C ALA A 233 14.82 0.47 0.18
N ILE A 234 13.99 -0.59 0.16
CA ILE A 234 12.59 -0.52 0.63
C ILE A 234 12.26 -1.82 1.37
N PRO A 235 12.66 -1.92 2.65
CA PRO A 235 12.31 -3.08 3.46
C PRO A 235 10.80 -3.17 3.69
N PHE A 236 10.29 -4.40 3.76
CA PHE A 236 8.89 -4.71 4.00
C PHE A 236 8.75 -5.74 5.12
N PRO A 237 7.57 -5.87 5.75
CA PRO A 237 7.39 -6.81 6.83
C PRO A 237 7.21 -8.22 6.27
N VAL A 238 7.99 -9.16 6.80
CA VAL A 238 7.81 -10.60 6.59
C VAL A 238 7.29 -11.19 7.88
N SER A 239 6.20 -11.94 7.80
CA SER A 239 5.59 -12.59 8.96
C SER A 239 5.79 -14.09 8.91
N PHE A 240 6.05 -14.69 10.06
CA PHE A 240 5.75 -16.10 10.31
C PHE A 240 4.46 -16.17 11.12
N ILE A 241 3.44 -16.86 10.60
CA ILE A 241 2.15 -17.00 11.28
C ILE A 241 1.73 -18.46 11.27
N ILE A 242 1.26 -18.93 12.43
CA ILE A 242 0.59 -20.21 12.59
C ILE A 242 -0.91 -19.95 12.56
N TRP A 243 -1.55 -20.48 11.53
CA TRP A 243 -2.99 -20.52 11.38
C TRP A 243 -3.50 -21.92 11.69
N LYS A 244 -4.64 -22.04 12.34
CA LYS A 244 -5.43 -23.27 12.29
C LYS A 244 -6.46 -23.13 11.18
N ILE A 245 -6.42 -24.03 10.19
CA ILE A 245 -7.46 -24.07 9.15
C ILE A 245 -8.72 -24.66 9.79
N ALA A 246 -9.81 -23.90 9.77
CA ALA A 246 -11.07 -24.25 10.40
C ALA A 246 -12.21 -24.01 9.42
N ASN A 247 -12.85 -25.09 8.97
CA ASN A 247 -14.03 -24.99 8.12
C ASN A 247 -15.11 -24.14 8.79
N ASN A 248 -15.87 -23.39 7.99
CA ASN A 248 -16.90 -22.45 8.44
C ASN A 248 -16.37 -21.30 9.32
N TYR A 249 -15.08 -20.97 9.20
CA TYR A 249 -14.48 -19.81 9.82
C TYR A 249 -13.99 -18.82 8.76
N ASN A 250 -13.77 -17.56 9.14
CA ASN A 250 -13.16 -16.57 8.27
C ASN A 250 -12.14 -15.71 9.03
N ILE A 251 -10.99 -15.50 8.41
CA ILE A 251 -9.89 -14.70 8.96
C ILE A 251 -10.33 -13.29 9.39
N LYS A 252 -11.40 -12.71 8.82
CA LYS A 252 -11.90 -11.37 9.16
C LYS A 252 -12.25 -11.18 10.64
N ASN A 253 -12.56 -12.26 11.36
CA ASN A 253 -12.91 -12.22 12.78
C ASN A 253 -11.68 -12.23 13.70
N GLU A 254 -10.47 -12.25 13.13
CA GLU A 254 -9.23 -12.40 13.88
C GLU A 254 -8.65 -11.06 14.39
N ASN A 255 -8.09 -11.14 15.59
CA ASN A 255 -7.21 -10.11 16.15
C ASN A 255 -5.75 -10.58 16.07
N ILE A 256 -5.04 -10.17 15.02
CA ILE A 256 -3.73 -10.72 14.65
C ILE A 256 -2.62 -9.92 15.35
N LEU A 257 -2.27 -10.34 16.57
CA LEU A 257 -1.21 -9.72 17.36
C LEU A 257 0.12 -10.46 17.20
N LEU A 258 1.05 -9.88 16.43
CA LEU A 258 2.37 -10.48 16.17
C LEU A 258 3.45 -9.86 17.07
N ASN A 259 4.38 -10.70 17.56
CA ASN A 259 5.61 -10.18 18.17
C ASN A 259 6.51 -9.58 17.08
N ILE A 260 7.13 -8.43 17.37
CA ILE A 260 8.10 -7.81 16.47
C ILE A 260 9.48 -8.32 16.88
N LEU A 261 10.22 -8.91 15.94
CA LEU A 261 11.58 -9.38 16.17
C LEU A 261 12.62 -8.48 15.49
N ASN A 262 13.76 -8.27 16.16
CA ASN A 262 14.96 -7.71 15.55
C ASN A 262 15.71 -8.79 14.74
N ASN A 263 16.89 -8.45 14.22
CA ASN A 263 17.71 -9.34 13.40
C ASN A 263 18.31 -10.52 14.18
N ASN A 264 18.37 -10.43 15.51
CA ASN A 264 18.86 -11.48 16.41
C ASN A 264 17.72 -12.36 16.94
N CYS A 265 16.49 -12.21 16.42
CA CYS A 265 15.27 -12.85 16.91
C CYS A 265 14.85 -12.45 18.34
N ASP A 266 15.35 -11.33 18.87
CA ASP A 266 14.88 -10.76 20.13
C ASP A 266 13.56 -10.03 19.91
N LYS A 267 12.65 -10.19 20.88
CA LYS A 267 11.36 -9.51 20.85
C LYS A 267 11.54 -8.04 21.27
N ILE A 268 11.24 -7.14 20.35
CA ILE A 268 11.34 -5.68 20.56
C ILE A 268 9.98 -4.98 20.66
N GLY A 269 8.88 -5.73 20.53
CA GLY A 269 7.54 -5.17 20.67
C GLY A 269 6.44 -6.12 20.18
N LYS A 270 5.24 -5.57 20.01
CA LYS A 270 4.10 -6.23 19.39
C LYS A 270 3.43 -5.30 18.40
N LYS A 271 2.82 -5.87 17.37
CA LYS A 271 1.99 -5.14 16.41
C LYS A 271 0.69 -5.89 16.14
N ASN A 272 -0.43 -5.16 16.17
CA ASN A 272 -1.70 -5.66 15.70
C ASN A 272 -1.86 -5.43 14.19
N TYR A 273 -2.31 -6.46 13.46
CA TYR A 273 -2.65 -6.39 12.04
C TYR A 273 -4.15 -6.57 11.84
N ALA A 274 -4.90 -5.49 12.06
CA ALA A 274 -6.35 -5.48 11.84
C ALA A 274 -6.71 -5.69 10.36
N ILE A 275 -7.69 -6.54 10.10
CA ILE A 275 -8.27 -6.71 8.76
C ILE A 275 -9.29 -5.62 8.52
N VAL A 276 -9.17 -4.95 7.38
CA VAL A 276 -10.03 -3.82 7.01
C VAL A 276 -10.83 -4.16 5.77
N ASP A 277 -12.14 -3.99 5.87
CA ASP A 277 -13.05 -4.07 4.74
C ASP A 277 -12.90 -2.85 3.82
N ARG A 278 -13.07 -3.08 2.52
CA ARG A 278 -12.94 -2.08 1.47
C ARG A 278 -13.81 -0.84 1.69
N GLU A 279 -14.99 -1.02 2.28
CA GLU A 279 -15.93 0.09 2.54
C GLU A 279 -15.47 0.99 3.69
N LYS A 280 -14.58 0.50 4.57
CA LYS A 280 -13.97 1.30 5.64
C LYS A 280 -12.71 2.05 5.19
N LEU A 281 -12.24 1.88 3.96
CA LEU A 281 -11.03 2.53 3.47
C LEU A 281 -11.25 4.02 3.21
N LEU A 282 -10.22 4.85 3.48
CA LEU A 282 -10.31 6.31 3.35
C LEU A 282 -10.76 6.78 1.96
N ASN A 283 -10.42 6.03 0.90
CA ASN A 283 -10.83 6.35 -0.47
C ASN A 283 -12.35 6.19 -0.73
N LYS A 284 -13.09 5.61 0.22
CA LYS A 284 -14.56 5.53 0.21
C LYS A 284 -15.22 6.67 1.00
N TRP A 285 -14.46 7.47 1.74
CA TRP A 285 -15.02 8.51 2.60
C TRP A 285 -15.74 9.62 1.84
N ILE A 286 -15.23 9.96 0.65
CA ILE A 286 -15.86 10.90 -0.27
C ILE A 286 -16.61 10.10 -1.34
N LYS A 287 -17.93 10.27 -1.38
CA LYS A 287 -18.74 9.80 -2.52
C LYS A 287 -18.34 10.61 -3.76
N ARG A 288 -17.88 9.92 -4.80
CA ARG A 288 -17.45 10.57 -6.05
C ARG A 288 -18.66 11.19 -6.76
N VAL A 289 -18.57 12.50 -7.04
CA VAL A 289 -19.55 13.20 -7.87
C VAL A 289 -19.36 12.76 -9.32
N ARG A 290 -20.46 12.68 -10.09
CA ARG A 290 -20.41 12.31 -11.51
C ARG A 290 -19.71 13.43 -12.30
N ASN A 291 -18.67 13.06 -13.04
CA ASN A 291 -17.97 13.98 -13.94
C ASN A 291 -18.53 13.83 -15.37
N SER A 292 -18.93 14.94 -15.97
CA SER A 292 -19.60 15.00 -17.28
C SER A 292 -18.91 15.94 -18.27
N ARG A 293 -18.42 17.10 -17.79
CA ARG A 293 -17.83 18.15 -18.61
C ARG A 293 -16.34 17.93 -18.85
N SER A 294 -15.89 17.99 -20.10
CA SER A 294 -14.47 17.96 -20.43
C SER A 294 -13.76 19.25 -19.98
N PHE A 295 -12.54 19.09 -19.50
CA PHE A 295 -11.66 20.16 -19.05
C PHE A 295 -10.21 19.76 -19.28
N VAL A 296 -9.28 20.71 -19.16
CA VAL A 296 -7.86 20.44 -19.40
C VAL A 296 -7.23 19.61 -18.28
N PRO A 297 -6.68 18.40 -18.55
CA PRO A 297 -6.11 17.54 -17.52
C PRO A 297 -4.63 17.84 -17.26
N LEU A 298 -4.23 17.74 -16.00
CA LEU A 298 -2.86 17.98 -15.55
C LEU A 298 -2.18 16.69 -15.06
N SER A 299 -0.88 16.56 -15.37
CA SER A 299 0.00 15.49 -14.85
C SER A 299 0.98 16.00 -13.77
N SER A 300 1.24 17.31 -13.76
CA SER A 300 1.89 18.08 -12.70
C SER A 300 1.33 19.50 -12.73
N ALA A 301 1.71 20.38 -11.79
CA ALA A 301 1.16 21.73 -11.63
C ALA A 301 0.86 22.47 -12.94
N ILE A 302 1.81 22.54 -13.88
CA ILE A 302 1.66 23.28 -15.15
C ILE A 302 1.69 22.38 -16.40
N LYS A 303 1.78 21.06 -16.25
CA LYS A 303 1.96 20.13 -17.39
C LYS A 303 0.65 19.48 -17.81
N VAL A 304 0.12 19.93 -18.94
CA VAL A 304 -1.05 19.34 -19.60
C VAL A 304 -0.75 17.92 -20.09
N LYS A 305 -1.70 17.00 -19.86
CA LYS A 305 -1.61 15.61 -20.30
C LYS A 305 -2.40 15.40 -21.59
N VAL A 306 -1.69 15.34 -22.72
CA VAL A 306 -2.29 15.19 -24.07
C VAL A 306 -2.22 13.79 -24.66
N SER A 307 -1.39 12.89 -24.10
CA SER A 307 -1.17 11.54 -24.64
C SER A 307 -1.15 10.46 -23.56
N GLY A 308 -1.62 9.26 -23.91
CA GLY A 308 -1.72 8.08 -23.03
C GLY A 308 -3.04 7.34 -23.18
N SER A 309 -3.07 6.07 -22.78
CA SER A 309 -4.26 5.21 -22.91
C SER A 309 -5.37 5.48 -21.90
N ASP A 310 -5.06 6.16 -20.79
CA ASP A 310 -6.05 6.57 -19.78
C ASP A 310 -5.81 8.03 -19.39
N ILE A 311 -6.59 8.94 -19.99
CA ILE A 311 -6.59 10.37 -19.64
C ILE A 311 -7.94 10.70 -19.03
N ARG A 312 -7.95 11.01 -17.73
CA ARG A 312 -9.14 11.49 -17.02
C ARG A 312 -9.21 13.01 -17.12
N ASP A 313 -10.07 13.49 -18.02
CA ASP A 313 -10.21 14.91 -18.38
C ASP A 313 -11.59 15.48 -18.04
N LYS A 314 -12.47 14.71 -17.39
CA LYS A 314 -13.81 15.15 -17.02
C LYS A 314 -13.87 15.71 -15.61
N ILE A 315 -14.65 16.76 -15.42
CA ILE A 315 -14.99 17.40 -14.14
C ILE A 315 -16.50 17.40 -13.90
N CYS A 316 -16.91 17.72 -12.67
CA CYS A 316 -18.31 17.84 -12.27
C CYS A 316 -18.76 19.32 -12.26
N ASP A 317 -20.04 19.55 -12.00
CA ASP A 317 -20.55 20.88 -11.68
C ASP A 317 -20.03 21.34 -10.32
N GLY A 318 -19.81 22.65 -10.15
CA GLY A 318 -19.22 23.21 -8.93
C GLY A 318 -17.77 22.79 -8.66
N PHE A 319 -17.04 22.39 -9.70
CA PHE A 319 -15.64 21.94 -9.62
C PHE A 319 -14.72 23.04 -9.07
N LEU A 320 -14.05 22.76 -7.96
CA LEU A 320 -13.03 23.63 -7.37
C LEU A 320 -11.61 23.18 -7.75
N GLY A 321 -11.44 21.90 -8.03
CA GLY A 321 -10.15 21.26 -8.30
C GLY A 321 -10.25 19.75 -8.15
N SER A 322 -9.12 19.05 -8.15
CA SER A 322 -9.08 17.60 -7.95
C SER A 322 -8.12 17.19 -6.83
N LEU A 323 -8.50 16.13 -6.11
CA LEU A 323 -7.67 15.43 -5.14
C LEU A 323 -7.17 14.14 -5.77
N MET A 324 -5.86 14.02 -5.95
CA MET A 324 -5.20 12.74 -6.19
C MET A 324 -5.08 11.99 -4.86
N SER A 325 -5.60 10.77 -4.77
CA SER A 325 -5.49 9.90 -3.58
C SER A 325 -5.44 8.43 -4.01
N CYS A 326 -4.30 8.00 -4.54
CA CYS A 326 -4.17 6.67 -5.15
C CYS A 326 -3.89 5.58 -4.10
N GLY A 327 -4.75 4.55 -4.05
CA GLY A 327 -4.61 3.44 -3.09
C GLY A 327 -4.81 3.87 -1.63
N SER A 328 -5.01 2.92 -0.72
CA SER A 328 -5.23 3.22 0.71
C SER A 328 -4.08 2.73 1.59
N ASP A 329 -3.16 1.94 1.05
CA ASP A 329 -1.97 1.51 1.76
C ASP A 329 -1.02 2.69 2.07
N LEU A 330 -0.47 2.69 3.29
CA LEU A 330 0.38 3.76 3.81
C LEU A 330 1.59 4.05 2.91
N GLN A 331 2.21 3.02 2.32
CA GLN A 331 3.31 3.16 1.37
C GLN A 331 2.97 4.05 0.14
N LYS A 332 1.69 4.22 -0.20
CA LYS A 332 1.21 5.11 -1.28
C LYS A 332 0.86 6.51 -0.81
N GLN A 333 1.22 6.90 0.41
CA GLN A 333 0.91 8.22 0.95
C GLN A 333 1.39 9.38 0.06
N ASN A 334 2.51 9.21 -0.65
CA ASN A 334 3.06 10.23 -1.55
C ASN A 334 2.29 10.37 -2.87
N LEU A 335 1.43 9.40 -3.22
CA LEU A 335 0.50 9.49 -4.34
C LEU A 335 -0.76 10.29 -3.95
N THR A 336 -0.50 11.45 -3.34
CA THR A 336 -1.52 12.39 -2.86
C THR A 336 -1.11 13.82 -3.18
N ALA A 337 -1.97 14.57 -3.85
CA ALA A 337 -1.75 15.97 -4.23
C ALA A 337 -3.09 16.62 -4.61
N ILE A 338 -3.14 17.95 -4.61
CA ILE A 338 -4.31 18.73 -5.05
C ILE A 338 -3.96 19.55 -6.29
N PHE A 339 -4.92 19.69 -7.20
CA PHE A 339 -4.77 20.39 -8.48
C PHE A 339 -5.97 21.30 -8.73
N SER A 340 -5.78 22.39 -9.46
CA SER A 340 -6.85 23.29 -9.93
C SER A 340 -7.57 22.78 -11.19
N ALA A 341 -7.13 21.65 -11.73
CA ALA A 341 -7.71 20.98 -12.90
C ALA A 341 -7.84 19.46 -12.64
N PRO A 342 -8.55 18.68 -13.46
CA PRO A 342 -8.61 17.23 -13.29
C PRO A 342 -7.21 16.62 -13.42
N GLN A 343 -6.78 15.88 -12.40
CA GLN A 343 -5.55 15.11 -12.48
C GLN A 343 -5.80 13.86 -13.34
N ALA A 344 -4.93 13.61 -14.31
CA ALA A 344 -5.11 12.63 -15.38
C ALA A 344 -5.00 11.14 -14.96
N SER A 345 -5.43 10.75 -13.76
CA SER A 345 -5.39 9.37 -13.24
C SER A 345 -6.74 8.97 -12.64
N ALA A 346 -7.07 7.68 -12.76
CA ALA A 346 -8.28 7.09 -12.14
C ALA A 346 -8.31 7.18 -10.60
N GLY A 347 -7.14 7.39 -9.97
CA GLY A 347 -6.99 7.57 -8.53
C GLY A 347 -7.41 8.94 -8.00
N SER A 348 -7.88 9.84 -8.86
CA SER A 348 -8.28 11.20 -8.49
C SER A 348 -9.79 11.37 -8.43
N LEU A 349 -10.25 12.38 -7.69
CA LEU A 349 -11.66 12.77 -7.59
C LEU A 349 -11.82 14.29 -7.65
N SER A 350 -12.98 14.76 -8.09
CA SER A 350 -13.32 16.19 -8.11
C SER A 350 -13.66 16.69 -6.70
N ILE A 351 -13.11 17.87 -6.37
CA ILE A 351 -13.40 18.62 -5.16
C ILE A 351 -14.52 19.62 -5.48
N THR A 352 -15.54 19.64 -4.63
CA THR A 352 -16.67 20.58 -4.66
C THR A 352 -16.80 21.23 -3.30
N LYS A 353 -17.69 22.24 -3.16
CA LYS A 353 -17.95 22.89 -1.87
C LYS A 353 -18.33 21.85 -0.80
N ASP A 354 -19.18 20.89 -1.15
CA ASP A 354 -19.72 19.87 -0.24
C ASP A 354 -18.66 18.90 0.32
N ASN A 355 -17.58 18.63 -0.44
CA ASN A 355 -16.56 17.66 -0.05
C ASN A 355 -15.20 18.28 0.27
N PHE A 356 -15.07 19.62 0.17
CA PHE A 356 -13.81 20.35 0.33
C PHE A 356 -13.08 20.00 1.63
N GLN A 357 -13.78 20.04 2.76
CA GLN A 357 -13.18 19.75 4.06
C GLN A 357 -12.63 18.32 4.15
N LYS A 358 -13.42 17.33 3.72
CA LYS A 358 -12.96 15.93 3.64
C LYS A 358 -11.73 15.80 2.74
N ALA A 359 -11.72 16.49 1.60
CA ALA A 359 -10.60 16.45 0.66
C ALA A 359 -9.31 17.01 1.29
N MET A 360 -9.40 18.12 2.03
CA MET A 360 -8.25 18.70 2.74
C MET A 360 -7.75 17.82 3.88
N ILE A 361 -8.66 17.19 4.65
CA ILE A 361 -8.28 16.21 5.68
C ILE A 361 -7.56 15.01 5.06
N ILE A 362 -8.10 14.42 3.98
CA ILE A 362 -7.45 13.30 3.28
C ILE A 362 -6.06 13.70 2.78
N HIS A 363 -5.95 14.88 2.17
CA HIS A 363 -4.66 15.39 1.68
C HIS A 363 -3.64 15.54 2.81
N ALA A 364 -4.01 16.21 3.90
CA ALA A 364 -3.14 16.43 5.06
C ALA A 364 -2.74 15.11 5.71
N ILE A 365 -3.70 14.29 6.16
CA ILE A 365 -3.45 13.03 6.88
C ILE A 365 -2.54 12.10 6.09
N ARG A 366 -2.82 11.90 4.79
CA ARG A 366 -1.96 11.06 3.96
C ARG A 366 -0.55 11.62 3.90
N ARG A 367 -0.38 12.91 3.62
CA ARG A 367 0.94 13.50 3.40
C ARG A 367 1.79 13.67 4.66
N ILE A 368 1.18 13.79 5.83
CA ILE A 368 1.92 13.93 7.09
C ILE A 368 2.29 12.58 7.73
N THR A 369 1.61 11.50 7.36
CA THR A 369 1.85 10.19 7.94
C THR A 369 3.30 9.75 7.67
N LYS A 370 3.90 9.05 8.64
CA LYS A 370 5.25 8.51 8.52
C LYS A 370 5.16 7.02 8.20
N VAL A 371 5.86 6.61 7.15
CA VAL A 371 5.92 5.20 6.73
C VAL A 371 7.27 4.63 7.09
N ASN A 372 7.25 3.42 7.63
CA ASN A 372 8.42 2.58 7.87
C ASN A 372 8.15 1.16 7.35
N TRP A 373 9.14 0.29 7.48
CA TRP A 373 9.07 -1.09 7.00
C TRP A 373 7.92 -1.89 7.62
N LEU A 374 7.50 -1.53 8.84
CA LEU A 374 6.51 -2.27 9.61
C LEU A 374 5.08 -1.85 9.25
N ASN A 375 4.84 -0.56 8.95
CA ASN A 375 3.50 0.00 8.74
C ASN A 375 3.13 0.28 7.27
N GLY A 376 4.04 0.07 6.30
CA GLY A 376 3.76 0.41 4.90
C GLY A 376 2.52 -0.25 4.28
N SER A 377 2.11 -1.42 4.79
CA SER A 377 0.90 -2.13 4.34
C SER A 377 -0.36 -1.81 5.16
N ASP A 378 -0.25 -1.06 6.26
CA ASP A 378 -1.41 -0.57 6.99
C ASP A 378 -2.27 0.30 6.06
N GLN A 379 -3.56 0.39 6.37
CA GLN A 379 -4.52 1.08 5.52
C GLN A 379 -4.92 2.41 6.15
N PHE A 380 -4.97 3.45 5.32
CA PHE A 380 -5.78 4.62 5.61
C PHE A 380 -7.26 4.23 5.59
N ILE A 381 -7.94 4.48 6.69
CA ILE A 381 -9.34 4.19 6.91
C ILE A 381 -10.15 5.48 7.06
N ILE A 382 -11.46 5.38 6.80
CA ILE A 382 -12.44 6.38 7.26
C ILE A 382 -12.22 6.57 8.77
N PRO A 383 -12.22 7.82 9.28
CA PRO A 383 -11.96 8.06 10.68
C PRO A 383 -12.87 7.22 11.58
N LYS A 384 -12.36 6.81 12.74
CA LYS A 384 -13.09 6.07 13.78
C LYS A 384 -14.24 6.87 14.43
N CYS A 385 -14.55 8.05 13.91
CA CYS A 385 -15.65 8.92 14.31
C CYS A 385 -16.23 9.62 13.07
N ASP A 386 -17.45 10.13 13.18
CA ASP A 386 -18.02 10.98 12.15
C ASP A 386 -17.25 12.29 12.00
N ILE A 387 -17.49 13.00 10.88
CA ILE A 387 -16.78 14.25 10.61
C ILE A 387 -17.14 15.33 11.63
N GLU A 388 -18.35 15.29 12.17
CA GLU A 388 -18.85 16.14 13.26
C GLU A 388 -18.08 15.87 14.57
N GLY A 389 -17.57 14.66 14.76
CA GLY A 389 -16.71 14.28 15.89
C GLY A 389 -15.25 14.73 15.78
N LEU A 390 -14.85 15.33 14.66
CA LEU A 390 -13.55 15.98 14.49
C LEU A 390 -13.69 17.46 14.85
N SER A 391 -12.77 18.01 15.65
CA SER A 391 -12.81 19.43 16.05
C SER A 391 -12.71 20.36 14.83
N GLU A 392 -13.37 21.52 14.90
CA GLU A 392 -13.26 22.56 13.87
C GLU A 392 -11.82 23.07 13.72
N GLU A 393 -11.07 23.18 14.82
CA GLU A 393 -9.64 23.48 14.81
C GLU A 393 -8.86 22.48 13.94
N PHE A 394 -9.06 21.18 14.13
CA PHE A 394 -8.38 20.15 13.34
C PHE A 394 -8.75 20.23 11.84
N LYS A 395 -10.03 20.49 11.55
CA LYS A 395 -10.50 20.66 10.16
C LYS A 395 -9.83 21.85 9.50
N ILE A 396 -9.73 22.98 10.20
CA ILE A 396 -9.08 24.21 9.72
C ILE A 396 -7.57 24.01 9.56
N ASP A 397 -6.92 23.35 10.53
CA ASP A 397 -5.50 22.98 10.46
C ASP A 397 -5.20 22.17 9.19
N CYS A 398 -6.04 21.18 8.86
CA CYS A 398 -5.90 20.40 7.63
C CYS A 398 -6.04 21.24 6.36
N VAL A 399 -6.96 22.23 6.36
CA VAL A 399 -7.16 23.14 5.23
C VAL A 399 -5.93 24.02 5.04
N ILE A 400 -5.50 24.75 6.07
CA ILE A 400 -4.36 25.68 6.00
C ILE A 400 -3.07 24.93 5.67
N TRP A 401 -2.82 23.79 6.31
CA TRP A 401 -1.67 22.94 5.99
C TRP A 401 -1.66 22.52 4.51
N SER A 402 -2.83 22.15 3.97
CA SER A 402 -2.98 21.72 2.58
C SER A 402 -2.70 22.84 1.59
N LEU A 403 -3.15 24.07 1.88
CA LEU A 403 -2.93 25.24 1.03
C LEU A 403 -1.44 25.55 0.83
N PHE A 404 -0.62 25.34 1.86
CA PHE A 404 0.84 25.57 1.83
C PHE A 404 1.68 24.30 1.76
N ALA A 405 1.08 23.15 1.43
CA ALA A 405 1.81 21.90 1.26
C ALA A 405 2.66 21.90 -0.01
N SER A 406 3.81 21.21 0.00
CA SER A 406 4.61 21.02 -1.23
C SER A 406 3.89 20.16 -2.28
N SER A 407 2.87 19.42 -1.85
CA SER A 407 1.95 18.63 -2.68
C SER A 407 0.71 19.39 -3.13
N ASN A 408 0.57 20.66 -2.74
CA ASN A 408 -0.32 21.56 -3.44
C ASN A 408 0.27 21.87 -4.82
N GLN A 409 -0.39 21.37 -5.87
CA GLN A 409 -0.04 21.57 -7.27
C GLN A 409 -1.07 22.48 -7.96
N THR A 410 -1.91 23.19 -7.21
CA THR A 410 -2.85 24.13 -7.80
C THR A 410 -2.10 25.31 -8.41
N VAL A 411 -2.63 25.79 -9.53
CA VAL A 411 -2.10 26.89 -10.33
C VAL A 411 -3.26 27.66 -10.95
N SER A 412 -3.01 28.86 -11.41
CA SER A 412 -3.88 29.55 -12.34
C SER A 412 -3.16 29.78 -13.67
N MET A 413 -3.87 29.55 -14.77
CA MET A 413 -3.33 29.66 -16.13
C MET A 413 -4.43 30.09 -17.09
N ASN A 414 -4.17 31.07 -17.95
CA ASN A 414 -5.06 31.46 -19.04
C ASN A 414 -4.61 30.84 -20.38
N ASN A 415 -5.50 30.82 -21.38
CA ASN A 415 -5.22 30.40 -22.75
C ASN A 415 -4.56 29.01 -22.87
N VAL A 416 -5.02 28.03 -22.08
CA VAL A 416 -4.49 26.66 -22.12
C VAL A 416 -5.19 25.85 -23.21
N PHE A 417 -4.47 25.50 -24.27
CA PHE A 417 -5.01 24.74 -25.39
C PHE A 417 -5.13 23.23 -25.09
N TYR A 418 -6.32 22.67 -25.28
CA TYR A 418 -6.59 21.23 -25.15
C TYR A 418 -7.81 20.82 -25.98
N LYS A 419 -7.69 19.78 -26.82
CA LYS A 419 -8.80 19.28 -27.67
C LYS A 419 -9.54 20.42 -28.40
N ASP A 420 -8.78 21.20 -29.16
CA ASP A 420 -9.29 22.28 -30.04
C ASP A 420 -10.05 23.40 -29.31
N LYS A 421 -9.81 23.55 -28.00
CA LYS A 421 -10.40 24.60 -27.16
C LYS A 421 -9.35 25.22 -26.25
N TYR A 422 -9.51 26.51 -25.97
CA TYR A 422 -8.75 27.21 -24.95
C TYR A 422 -9.51 27.21 -23.63
N TYR A 423 -8.79 26.92 -22.56
CA TYR A 423 -9.32 26.89 -21.20
C TYR A 423 -8.62 27.93 -20.33
N LYS A 424 -9.41 28.55 -19.44
CA LYS A 424 -8.92 29.27 -18.27
C LYS A 424 -8.97 28.32 -17.08
N ILE A 425 -7.85 28.16 -16.38
CA ILE A 425 -7.74 27.41 -15.13
C ILE A 425 -7.68 28.42 -13.99
N GLU A 426 -8.72 28.41 -13.16
CA GLU A 426 -8.81 29.24 -11.96
C GLU A 426 -8.32 28.48 -10.74
N ASN A 427 -7.65 29.16 -9.83
CA ASN A 427 -7.15 28.58 -8.61
C ASN A 427 -8.09 28.88 -7.45
N HIS A 428 -9.12 28.05 -7.27
CA HIS A 428 -10.04 28.18 -6.13
C HIS A 428 -9.37 27.93 -4.76
N PHE A 429 -8.11 27.49 -4.73
CA PHE A 429 -7.29 27.31 -3.52
C PHE A 429 -6.44 28.54 -3.19
N TYR A 430 -6.64 29.67 -3.87
CA TYR A 430 -6.01 30.93 -3.49
C TYR A 430 -6.63 31.47 -2.19
N PRO A 431 -5.85 31.66 -1.11
CA PRO A 431 -6.41 31.86 0.23
C PRO A 431 -6.60 33.33 0.64
N PHE A 432 -6.28 34.29 -0.23
CA PHE A 432 -6.30 35.72 0.11
C PHE A 432 -7.22 36.51 -0.81
N ASP A 433 -7.63 37.69 -0.37
CA ASP A 433 -8.08 38.73 -1.29
C ASP A 433 -6.86 39.25 -2.04
N TYR A 434 -6.93 39.35 -3.38
CA TYR A 434 -5.84 39.93 -4.15
C TYR A 434 -5.54 41.37 -3.71
N LYS A 435 -6.55 42.15 -3.31
CA LYS A 435 -6.36 43.52 -2.78
C LYS A 435 -5.51 43.60 -1.53
N GLU A 436 -5.39 42.51 -0.78
CA GLU A 436 -4.55 42.48 0.41
C GLU A 436 -3.08 42.18 0.09
N VAL A 437 -2.78 41.70 -1.13
CA VAL A 437 -1.46 41.17 -1.48
C VAL A 437 -0.88 41.64 -2.82
N PHE A 438 -1.65 42.37 -3.64
CA PHE A 438 -1.24 42.82 -4.98
C PHE A 438 -0.16 43.90 -5.02
N SER A 439 0.18 44.50 -3.87
CA SER A 439 1.22 45.52 -3.74
C SER A 439 1.18 46.64 -4.79
N ASN A 440 -0.02 47.16 -5.08
CA ASN A 440 -0.28 48.26 -6.03
C ASN A 440 0.25 48.06 -7.46
N ASN A 441 0.48 46.82 -7.87
CA ASN A 441 0.88 46.51 -9.24
C ASN A 441 -0.34 46.34 -10.16
N ASN A 442 -0.19 46.70 -11.43
CA ASN A 442 -1.23 46.57 -12.46
C ASN A 442 -0.97 45.38 -13.41
N PHE A 443 -0.26 44.33 -12.96
CA PHE A 443 0.14 43.20 -13.82
C PHE A 443 -1.01 42.28 -14.21
N PHE A 444 -2.08 42.26 -13.42
CA PHE A 444 -3.18 41.33 -13.61
C PHE A 444 -4.53 42.04 -13.55
N ASP A 445 -5.43 41.66 -14.44
CA ASP A 445 -6.82 42.12 -14.40
C ASP A 445 -7.54 41.48 -13.20
N TYR A 446 -7.98 42.32 -12.27
CA TYR A 446 -8.69 41.89 -11.06
C TYR A 446 -10.02 42.62 -10.89
N ASN A 447 -11.12 41.88 -11.05
CA ASN A 447 -12.49 42.42 -10.98
C ASN A 447 -13.16 42.17 -9.61
N ASN A 448 -12.40 42.28 -8.51
CA ASN A 448 -12.89 42.03 -7.14
C ASN A 448 -13.41 40.60 -6.85
N GLU A 449 -13.16 39.66 -7.76
CA GLU A 449 -13.62 38.29 -7.62
C GLU A 449 -12.91 37.57 -6.47
N LYS A 450 -13.63 36.76 -5.69
CA LYS A 450 -13.05 36.01 -4.55
C LYS A 450 -12.97 34.52 -4.86
N ARG A 451 -11.85 33.91 -4.49
CA ARG A 451 -11.66 32.45 -4.62
C ARG A 451 -12.24 31.72 -3.42
N PHE A 452 -12.59 30.46 -3.63
CA PHE A 452 -13.32 29.67 -2.63
C PHE A 452 -12.54 29.51 -1.32
N ALA A 453 -11.23 29.28 -1.35
CA ALA A 453 -10.44 29.13 -0.13
C ALA A 453 -10.44 30.39 0.74
N PHE A 454 -10.34 31.58 0.14
CA PHE A 454 -10.50 32.84 0.86
C PHE A 454 -11.89 32.94 1.52
N GLU A 455 -12.96 32.73 0.75
CA GLU A 455 -14.34 32.76 1.27
C GLU A 455 -14.57 31.72 2.37
N TYR A 456 -13.97 30.53 2.25
CA TYR A 456 -14.06 29.47 3.24
C TYR A 456 -13.38 29.82 4.56
N LEU A 457 -12.26 30.56 4.51
CA LEU A 457 -11.48 30.97 5.68
C LEU A 457 -12.01 32.25 6.32
N LYS A 458 -12.84 33.00 5.60
CA LYS A 458 -13.50 34.20 6.11
C LYS A 458 -14.23 33.91 7.42
N ASN A 459 -14.00 34.74 8.42
CA ASN A 459 -14.57 34.63 9.78
C ASN A 459 -14.16 33.37 10.57
N LYS A 460 -13.16 32.59 10.12
CA LYS A 460 -12.67 31.41 10.86
C LYS A 460 -11.45 31.67 11.73
N GLU A 461 -10.93 32.90 11.75
CA GLU A 461 -9.75 33.30 12.52
C GLU A 461 -9.87 32.93 14.01
N LYS A 462 -11.04 33.13 14.63
CA LYS A 462 -11.29 32.79 16.04
C LYS A 462 -11.21 31.30 16.37
N ILE A 463 -11.24 30.43 15.36
CA ILE A 463 -11.21 28.97 15.49
C ILE A 463 -9.86 28.43 14.98
N MET A 464 -8.96 29.29 14.49
CA MET A 464 -7.62 28.86 14.09
C MET A 464 -6.78 28.58 15.33
N THR A 465 -6.04 27.47 15.29
CA THR A 465 -4.91 27.29 16.20
C THR A 465 -3.86 28.37 15.92
N LYS A 466 -3.03 28.67 16.92
CA LYS A 466 -1.91 29.60 16.75
C LYS A 466 -1.02 29.20 15.57
N GLU A 467 -0.70 27.91 15.46
CA GLU A 467 0.15 27.39 14.38
C GLU A 467 -0.48 27.56 12.99
N SER A 468 -1.80 27.43 12.90
CA SER A 468 -2.57 27.68 11.67
C SER A 468 -2.53 29.14 11.27
N PHE A 469 -2.77 30.03 12.23
CA PHE A 469 -2.72 31.47 12.03
C PHE A 469 -1.32 31.94 11.60
N ASP A 470 -0.28 31.46 12.28
CA ASP A 470 1.13 31.77 11.96
C ASP A 470 1.53 31.29 10.55
N LEU A 471 1.04 30.12 10.11
CA LEU A 471 1.28 29.62 8.77
C LEU A 471 0.54 30.45 7.71
N LEU A 472 -0.72 30.81 7.96
CA LEU A 472 -1.50 31.64 7.05
C LEU A 472 -0.87 33.03 6.86
N ASN A 473 -0.43 33.66 7.95
CA ASN A 473 0.25 34.97 7.92
C ASN A 473 1.60 34.92 7.19
N SER A 474 2.41 33.88 7.42
CA SER A 474 3.65 33.68 6.66
C SER A 474 3.36 33.44 5.17
N GLY A 475 2.23 32.79 4.86
CA GLY A 475 1.72 32.67 3.51
C GLY A 475 1.38 34.04 2.90
N LYS A 476 0.71 34.92 3.64
CA LYS A 476 0.35 36.27 3.19
C LYS A 476 1.59 37.11 2.90
N GLU A 477 2.57 37.07 3.81
CA GLU A 477 3.90 37.68 3.63
C GLU A 477 4.58 37.21 2.33
N LEU A 478 4.57 35.90 2.04
CA LEU A 478 5.13 35.37 0.80
C LEU A 478 4.39 35.89 -0.45
N TYR A 479 3.07 35.98 -0.40
CA TYR A 479 2.28 36.44 -1.54
C TYR A 479 2.53 37.92 -1.81
N ASN A 480 2.56 38.77 -0.77
CA ASN A 480 2.98 40.18 -0.88
C ASN A 480 4.35 40.29 -1.54
N PHE A 481 5.34 39.59 -0.98
CA PHE A 481 6.71 39.60 -1.49
C PHE A 481 6.80 39.17 -2.96
N PHE A 482 6.02 38.15 -3.34
CA PHE A 482 5.94 37.67 -4.71
C PHE A 482 5.39 38.73 -5.67
N TYR A 483 4.29 39.41 -5.31
CA TYR A 483 3.69 40.44 -6.16
C TYR A 483 4.50 41.74 -6.20
N GLU A 484 5.23 42.09 -5.14
CA GLU A 484 6.20 43.19 -5.15
C GLU A 484 7.38 42.93 -6.10
N ASN A 485 7.76 41.67 -6.25
CA ASN A 485 8.90 41.27 -7.06
C ASN A 485 8.50 40.60 -8.38
N ILE A 486 7.25 40.76 -8.81
CA ILE A 486 6.69 40.05 -9.97
C ILE A 486 7.46 40.33 -11.26
N GLU A 487 8.01 41.53 -11.41
CA GLU A 487 8.84 41.95 -12.54
C GLU A 487 10.12 41.13 -12.70
N LYS A 488 10.67 40.62 -11.60
CA LYS A 488 11.88 39.78 -11.59
C LYS A 488 11.57 38.34 -11.94
N ILE A 489 10.29 37.96 -12.03
CA ILE A 489 9.85 36.58 -12.23
C ILE A 489 9.73 36.24 -13.71
N ASN A 490 10.27 35.09 -14.11
CA ASN A 490 10.00 34.52 -15.43
C ASN A 490 8.57 33.96 -15.50
N LEU A 491 7.61 34.82 -15.83
CA LEU A 491 6.18 34.48 -15.89
C LEU A 491 5.89 33.35 -16.89
N ASN A 492 6.56 33.38 -18.05
CA ASN A 492 6.39 32.39 -19.12
C ASN A 492 6.81 30.97 -18.71
N LYS A 493 7.93 30.83 -18.00
CA LYS A 493 8.44 29.55 -17.49
C LYS A 493 7.47 28.88 -16.52
N TYR A 494 6.79 29.69 -15.69
CA TYR A 494 5.88 29.22 -14.65
C TYR A 494 4.39 29.35 -15.01
N LYS A 495 4.08 29.75 -16.25
CA LYS A 495 2.72 29.94 -16.78
C LYS A 495 1.86 30.88 -15.94
N ILE A 496 2.50 31.88 -15.34
CA ILE A 496 1.83 32.89 -14.50
C ILE A 496 1.16 33.90 -15.43
N SER A 497 -0.16 33.97 -15.36
CA SER A 497 -0.98 34.79 -16.28
C SER A 497 -2.27 35.34 -15.66
N LEU A 498 -2.52 35.06 -14.38
CA LEU A 498 -3.72 35.45 -13.65
C LEU A 498 -3.33 35.84 -12.22
N TRP A 499 -4.14 36.70 -11.59
CA TRP A 499 -3.91 37.23 -10.24
C TRP A 499 -3.98 36.19 -9.12
N ASP A 500 -4.60 35.03 -9.34
CA ASP A 500 -4.82 33.98 -8.35
C ASP A 500 -3.72 32.92 -8.37
N CYS A 501 -2.45 33.36 -8.49
CA CYS A 501 -1.29 32.50 -8.63
C CYS A 501 -1.23 31.39 -7.56
N GLY A 502 -0.97 30.16 -7.98
CA GLY A 502 -0.86 29.02 -7.07
C GLY A 502 0.41 29.05 -6.23
N PHE A 503 0.33 28.49 -5.00
CA PHE A 503 1.49 28.35 -4.12
C PHE A 503 2.68 27.62 -4.79
N TRP A 504 2.39 26.67 -5.70
CA TRP A 504 3.43 26.02 -6.48
C TRP A 504 4.16 27.01 -7.41
N GLN A 505 3.42 27.86 -8.13
CA GLN A 505 3.97 28.84 -9.06
C GLN A 505 4.87 29.82 -8.30
N ILE A 506 4.35 30.42 -7.23
CA ILE A 506 5.06 31.38 -6.37
C ILE A 506 6.34 30.77 -5.80
N ARG A 507 6.25 29.60 -5.15
CA ARG A 507 7.42 28.97 -4.53
C ARG A 507 8.48 28.56 -5.55
N LYS A 508 8.07 28.11 -6.74
CA LYS A 508 9.02 27.65 -7.77
C LYS A 508 9.70 28.82 -8.47
N SER A 509 8.96 29.89 -8.76
CA SER A 509 9.51 31.08 -9.38
C SER A 509 10.50 31.80 -8.48
N LEU A 510 10.15 32.03 -7.20
CA LEU A 510 11.04 32.70 -6.25
C LEU A 510 12.34 31.90 -6.01
N LYS A 511 12.26 30.57 -5.94
CA LYS A 511 13.43 29.70 -5.80
C LYS A 511 14.35 29.72 -7.02
N ASP A 512 13.80 29.94 -8.20
CA ASP A 512 14.58 29.98 -9.45
C ASP A 512 15.55 31.16 -9.46
N ILE A 513 15.10 32.31 -8.97
CA ILE A 513 15.87 33.55 -8.88
C ILE A 513 16.47 33.79 -7.49
N LYS A 514 16.31 32.82 -6.57
CA LYS A 514 16.89 32.79 -5.22
C LYS A 514 16.52 33.99 -4.31
N ILE A 515 15.30 34.51 -4.40
CA ILE A 515 14.77 35.54 -3.48
C ILE A 515 13.65 34.99 -2.60
N GLY A 516 13.36 35.64 -1.46
CA GLY A 516 12.31 35.23 -0.52
C GLY A 516 12.52 33.83 0.09
N ILE A 517 13.77 33.36 0.14
CA ILE A 517 14.14 32.02 0.61
C ILE A 517 13.90 31.89 2.12
N ASP A 518 14.21 32.94 2.87
CA ASP A 518 13.92 33.11 4.29
C ASP A 518 12.42 32.98 4.59
N ILE A 519 11.55 33.64 3.82
CA ILE A 519 10.09 33.51 3.97
C ILE A 519 9.64 32.08 3.66
N LEU A 520 10.20 31.45 2.61
CA LEU A 520 9.89 30.07 2.25
C LEU A 520 10.34 29.06 3.32
N ASP A 521 11.46 29.32 3.99
CA ASP A 521 11.95 28.49 5.10
C ASP A 521 11.12 28.71 6.37
N LYS A 522 10.67 29.94 6.65
CA LYS A 522 9.68 30.26 7.70
C LYS A 522 8.36 29.50 7.48
N ILE A 523 7.82 29.50 6.26
CA ILE A 523 6.63 28.70 5.90
C ILE A 523 6.89 27.21 6.10
N LYS A 524 8.06 26.70 5.71
CA LYS A 524 8.42 25.29 5.89
C LYS A 524 8.45 24.92 7.38
N LEU A 525 8.96 25.80 8.24
CA LEU A 525 8.98 25.64 9.69
C LEU A 525 7.56 25.65 10.26
N ASN A 526 6.76 26.69 9.99
CA ASN A 526 5.38 26.80 10.49
C ASN A 526 4.51 25.63 10.03
N ARG A 527 4.68 25.16 8.79
CA ARG A 527 4.01 23.96 8.29
C ARG A 527 4.45 22.68 9.02
N LYS A 528 5.71 22.60 9.47
CA LYS A 528 6.19 21.48 10.29
C LYS A 528 5.59 21.55 11.69
N THR A 529 5.46 22.74 12.28
CA THR A 529 4.81 22.93 13.58
C THR A 529 3.32 22.56 13.52
N LEU A 530 2.57 23.11 12.55
CA LEU A 530 1.16 22.78 12.34
C LEU A 530 0.93 21.29 12.06
N ARG A 531 1.86 20.64 11.36
CA ARG A 531 1.82 19.18 11.14
C ARG A 531 1.73 18.41 12.46
N GLU A 532 2.42 18.84 13.52
CA GLU A 532 2.41 18.13 14.79
C GLU A 532 1.02 18.20 15.47
N ASN A 533 0.25 19.28 15.27
CA ASN A 533 -1.14 19.37 15.70
C ASN A 533 -2.01 18.34 14.96
N ILE A 534 -1.94 18.31 13.63
CA ILE A 534 -2.71 17.36 12.81
C ILE A 534 -2.29 15.92 13.11
N PHE A 535 -1.01 15.68 13.42
CA PHE A 535 -0.48 14.35 13.70
C PHE A 535 -1.12 13.68 14.93
N LYS A 536 -1.59 14.47 15.91
CA LYS A 536 -2.30 13.98 17.11
C LYS A 536 -3.57 13.20 16.76
N GLU A 537 -4.18 13.45 15.60
CA GLU A 537 -5.42 12.79 15.16
C GLU A 537 -5.19 11.67 14.14
N VAL A 538 -3.96 11.47 13.65
CA VAL A 538 -3.66 10.49 12.58
C VAL A 538 -4.07 9.06 12.93
N TRP A 539 -3.98 8.68 14.22
CA TRP A 539 -4.37 7.35 14.70
C TRP A 539 -5.86 7.01 14.44
N ARG A 540 -6.72 8.03 14.28
CA ARG A 540 -8.12 7.84 13.91
C ARG A 540 -8.30 7.35 12.49
N PHE A 541 -7.33 7.61 11.61
CA PHE A 541 -7.38 7.35 10.18
C PHE A 541 -6.51 6.17 9.74
N ILE A 542 -5.90 5.43 10.67
CA ILE A 542 -5.06 4.27 10.37
C ILE A 542 -5.64 3.02 11.04
N SER A 543 -5.60 1.92 10.29
CA SER A 543 -6.03 0.57 10.69
C SER A 543 -5.19 -0.06 11.78
#